data_AF-A0A7J8PZN3-F1
#
_entry.id   AF-A0A7J8PZN3-F1
#
_cell.length_a   1.000
_cell.length_b   1.000
_cell.length_c   1.000
_cell.angle_alpha   90.00
_cell.angle_beta   90.00
_cell.angle_gamma   90.00
#
_symmetry.space_group_name_H-M   'P 1'
#
loop_
_entity.id
_entity.type
_entity.pdbx_description
1 polymer ?
#
loop_
_entity_poly.entity_id
_entity_poly.type
_entity_poly.pdbx_seq_one_letter_code
_entity_poly.pdbx_strand_id
1 'polypeptide(L)'
;MGNFYCLYLVLLLFCFGFCVNTLSQADSSSDAITAVYIVSLKQAPAAHYFEEQLRRHNRHGHGNNSRYHPSSGSYISRVHDSLLRRALRGEKYLKLYSYHYLINGFAVLVTPEQANKLSKRREVANVVLDFSVRTATTHTPQFLGLPKGAWSQQGGYETAGEGIVIGFIDTGIDPTHPSFADDISEHSYPVPAHFSGVCEVTREFPSGSCNRKLVGARHFAASAITRGIFNSSQDYASPFDGDGHGTHTASVAAGNHGIPVVVAGHHFGNASGMAPRS
;
A
#
# COMPACT_ATOMS: atom_id res chain seq x y z
N MET A 1 -26.84 23.46 91.12
CA MET A 1 -25.74 23.60 92.11
C MET A 1 -24.72 22.52 91.77
N GLY A 2 -23.45 22.71 91.46
CA GLY A 2 -22.58 23.87 91.27
C GLY A 2 -21.28 23.33 90.64
N ASN A 3 -20.52 24.22 90.01
CA ASN A 3 -19.25 23.97 89.32
C ASN A 3 -18.20 23.25 90.18
N PHE A 4 -17.32 22.48 89.53
CA PHE A 4 -15.87 22.63 89.75
C PHE A 4 -15.11 22.57 88.42
N TYR A 5 -14.46 23.69 88.12
CA TYR A 5 -13.55 23.93 87.01
C TYR A 5 -12.15 23.37 87.28
N CYS A 6 -11.38 23.27 86.19
CA CYS A 6 -9.95 23.60 86.13
C CYS A 6 -8.95 22.58 86.72
N LEU A 7 -8.19 21.91 85.85
CA LEU A 7 -6.83 22.38 85.53
C LEU A 7 -6.24 21.65 84.31
N TYR A 8 -6.06 22.42 83.23
CA TYR A 8 -4.84 22.52 82.40
C TYR A 8 -4.30 21.33 81.56
N LEU A 9 -4.20 21.65 80.25
CA LEU A 9 -3.02 21.44 79.39
C LEU A 9 -2.78 19.98 78.96
N VAL A 10 -3.11 19.58 77.74
CA VAL A 10 -2.22 19.65 76.56
C VAL A 10 -3.12 19.37 75.33
N LEU A 11 -3.42 20.37 74.52
CA LEU A 11 -2.75 20.65 73.23
C LEU A 11 -2.66 19.43 72.28
N LEU A 12 -3.19 19.64 71.07
CA LEU A 12 -2.92 18.91 69.82
C LEU A 12 -3.74 17.62 69.59
N LEU A 13 -4.89 17.76 68.92
CA LEU A 13 -5.02 17.36 67.51
C LEU A 13 -6.41 17.76 66.97
N PHE A 14 -6.40 18.86 66.22
CA PHE A 14 -7.38 19.35 65.24
C PHE A 14 -8.19 18.20 64.58
N CYS A 15 -9.52 18.15 64.71
CA CYS A 15 -10.50 18.88 63.90
C CYS A 15 -10.07 19.05 62.43
N PHE A 16 -10.64 18.26 61.51
CA PHE A 16 -11.37 18.75 60.32
C PHE A 16 -11.83 17.55 59.46
N GLY A 17 -12.96 16.95 59.84
CA GLY A 17 -13.77 16.16 58.93
C GLY A 17 -14.69 17.10 58.15
N PHE A 18 -14.22 17.62 57.01
CA PHE A 18 -15.07 18.35 56.06
C PHE A 18 -15.03 17.63 54.72
N CYS A 19 -16.23 17.33 54.23
CA CYS A 19 -16.50 16.78 52.93
C CYS A 19 -15.84 17.62 51.84
N VAL A 20 -14.90 17.04 51.11
CA VAL A 20 -14.53 17.51 49.77
C VAL A 20 -15.17 16.53 48.80
N ASN A 21 -16.37 16.89 48.32
CA ASN A 21 -16.88 16.39 47.05
C ASN A 21 -15.94 16.87 45.95
N THR A 22 -14.89 16.11 45.68
CA THR A 22 -14.24 16.19 44.37
C THR A 22 -15.21 15.56 43.37
N LEU A 23 -15.83 16.42 42.56
CA LEU A 23 -16.27 16.06 41.23
C LEU A 23 -15.05 15.47 40.51
N SER A 24 -14.87 14.15 40.62
CA SER A 24 -14.20 13.41 39.56
C SER A 24 -15.21 13.34 38.43
N GLN A 25 -15.22 14.41 37.62
CA GLN A 25 -15.71 14.34 36.27
C GLN A 25 -14.79 13.34 35.59
N ALA A 26 -15.16 12.05 35.67
CA ALA A 26 -14.63 11.03 34.79
C ALA A 26 -15.01 11.51 33.40
N ASP A 27 -14.09 12.20 32.76
CA ASP A 27 -14.11 12.48 31.34
C ASP A 27 -14.01 11.11 30.68
N SER A 28 -15.17 10.44 30.56
CA SER A 28 -15.32 9.26 29.73
C SER A 28 -15.30 9.74 28.29
N SER A 29 -14.16 10.25 27.84
CA SER A 29 -13.80 10.08 26.45
C SER A 29 -13.75 8.56 26.26
N SER A 30 -14.84 8.01 25.73
CA SER A 30 -14.72 6.75 25.02
C SER A 30 -13.73 7.04 23.90
N ASP A 31 -12.45 6.80 24.13
CA ASP A 31 -11.45 6.64 23.10
C ASP A 31 -11.87 5.39 22.33
N ALA A 32 -12.90 5.56 21.49
CA ALA A 32 -13.40 4.54 20.61
C ALA A 32 -12.23 4.19 19.71
N ILE A 33 -11.66 3.00 19.95
CA ILE A 33 -10.46 2.52 19.26
C ILE A 33 -10.74 2.62 17.76
N THR A 34 -10.11 3.58 17.11
CA THR A 34 -10.25 3.77 15.67
C THR A 34 -9.48 2.67 14.94
N ALA A 35 -10.05 2.17 13.85
CA ALA A 35 -9.38 1.22 12.98
C ALA A 35 -9.52 1.63 11.53
N VAL A 36 -8.65 1.11 10.66
CA VAL A 36 -8.75 1.35 9.23
C VAL A 36 -9.74 0.35 8.64
N TYR A 37 -10.73 0.87 7.93
CA TYR A 37 -11.70 0.07 7.19
C TYR A 37 -11.57 0.36 5.69
N ILE A 38 -11.72 -0.70 4.90
CA ILE A 38 -11.88 -0.61 3.44
C ILE A 38 -13.38 -0.63 3.14
N VAL A 39 -13.85 0.44 2.51
CA VAL A 39 -15.25 0.63 2.12
C VAL A 39 -15.35 0.53 0.60
N SER A 40 -16.11 -0.46 0.12
CA SER A 40 -16.37 -0.66 -1.31
C SER A 40 -17.78 -0.18 -1.66
N LEU A 41 -17.92 0.50 -2.79
CA LEU A 41 -19.19 1.05 -3.28
C LEU A 41 -19.82 0.16 -4.35
N LYS A 42 -21.14 0.23 -4.48
CA LYS A 42 -21.90 -0.55 -5.48
C LYS A 42 -21.70 -0.05 -6.91
N GLN A 43 -21.35 1.21 -7.09
CA GLN A 43 -21.13 1.78 -8.42
C GLN A 43 -19.86 1.21 -9.04
N ALA A 44 -19.91 0.95 -10.35
CA ALA A 44 -18.76 0.42 -11.09
C ALA A 44 -17.50 1.32 -11.00
N PRO A 45 -16.30 0.73 -10.99
CA PRO A 45 -15.03 1.45 -11.01
C PRO A 45 -14.71 2.00 -12.41
N ALA A 46 -13.64 2.78 -12.54
CA ALA A 46 -13.24 3.42 -13.80
C ALA A 46 -12.96 2.40 -14.92
N ALA A 47 -12.36 1.24 -14.61
CA ALA A 47 -12.04 0.21 -15.59
C ALA A 47 -13.28 -0.34 -16.32
N HIS A 48 -14.43 -0.39 -15.66
CA HIS A 48 -15.68 -0.87 -16.27
C HIS A 48 -16.13 0.05 -17.43
N TYR A 49 -16.04 1.36 -17.25
CA TYR A 49 -16.43 2.32 -18.30
C TYR A 49 -15.46 2.28 -19.49
N PHE A 50 -14.18 1.98 -19.23
CA PHE A 50 -13.20 1.81 -20.30
C PHE A 50 -13.52 0.60 -21.17
N GLU A 51 -13.87 -0.55 -20.59
CA GLU A 51 -14.27 -1.75 -21.34
C GLU A 51 -15.53 -1.48 -22.18
N GLU A 52 -16.53 -0.82 -21.61
CA GLU A 52 -17.77 -0.50 -22.32
C GLU A 52 -17.53 0.43 -23.51
N GLN A 53 -16.60 1.37 -23.38
CA GLN A 53 -16.20 2.28 -24.45
C GLN A 53 -15.41 1.56 -25.55
N LEU A 54 -14.50 0.64 -25.21
CA LEU A 54 -13.80 -0.22 -26.18
C LEU A 54 -14.78 -1.11 -26.95
N ARG A 55 -15.74 -1.73 -26.28
CA ARG A 55 -16.79 -2.55 -26.93
C ARG A 55 -17.65 -1.73 -27.89
N ARG A 56 -17.92 -0.46 -27.58
CA ARG A 56 -18.64 0.46 -28.47
C ARG A 56 -17.80 0.90 -29.67
N HIS A 57 -16.51 1.17 -29.49
CA HIS A 57 -15.59 1.51 -30.59
C HIS A 57 -15.39 0.35 -31.57
N ASN A 58 -15.30 -0.89 -31.09
CA ASN A 58 -15.17 -2.05 -31.98
C ASN A 58 -16.43 -2.34 -32.84
N ARG A 59 -17.58 -1.71 -32.56
CA ARG A 59 -18.80 -1.80 -33.37
C ARG A 59 -18.91 -0.73 -34.46
N HIS A 60 -18.14 0.35 -34.38
CA HIS A 60 -18.13 1.44 -35.35
C HIS A 60 -16.69 1.70 -35.77
N GLY A 61 -16.29 1.14 -36.91
CA GLY A 61 -14.90 1.06 -37.36
C GLY A 61 -14.10 2.37 -37.32
N HIS A 62 -12.79 2.18 -37.07
CA HIS A 62 -11.68 3.13 -37.16
C HIS A 62 -11.91 4.57 -36.65
N GLY A 63 -11.55 4.78 -35.38
CA GLY A 63 -11.25 6.10 -34.80
C GLY A 63 -10.07 6.00 -33.83
N ASN A 64 -9.05 6.84 -34.05
CA ASN A 64 -7.78 6.85 -33.31
C ASN A 64 -7.92 7.26 -31.82
N ASN A 65 -7.08 6.63 -30.99
CA ASN A 65 -6.72 6.97 -29.61
C ASN A 65 -7.87 7.05 -28.58
N SER A 66 -8.12 5.92 -27.91
CA SER A 66 -8.80 5.91 -26.60
C SER A 66 -7.90 6.56 -25.54
N ARG A 67 -7.89 7.89 -25.49
CA ARG A 67 -7.37 8.61 -24.33
C ARG A 67 -8.19 8.17 -23.13
N TYR A 68 -7.54 7.47 -22.19
CA TYR A 68 -8.00 7.39 -20.81
C TYR A 68 -8.46 8.78 -20.39
N HIS A 69 -9.71 8.93 -19.95
CA HIS A 69 -10.23 10.23 -19.51
C HIS A 69 -9.91 10.39 -18.02
N PRO A 70 -8.85 11.12 -17.62
CA PRO A 70 -8.51 11.37 -16.22
C PRO A 70 -9.64 12.01 -15.39
N SER A 71 -10.72 12.47 -16.02
CA SER A 71 -11.92 12.95 -15.32
C SER A 71 -12.61 11.87 -14.50
N SER A 72 -12.57 10.59 -14.90
CA SER A 72 -13.32 9.51 -14.22
C SER A 72 -12.75 9.21 -12.84
N GLY A 73 -11.41 9.16 -12.70
CA GLY A 73 -10.75 8.96 -11.40
C GLY A 73 -11.01 10.13 -10.44
N SER A 74 -10.83 11.37 -10.92
CA SER A 74 -11.14 12.56 -10.10
C SER A 74 -12.60 12.65 -9.69
N TYR A 75 -13.53 12.23 -10.57
CA TYR A 75 -14.95 12.16 -10.27
C TYR A 75 -15.26 11.12 -9.18
N ILE A 76 -14.75 9.89 -9.32
CA ILE A 76 -14.96 8.82 -8.33
C ILE A 76 -14.43 9.23 -6.95
N SER A 77 -13.22 9.82 -6.90
CA SER A 77 -12.67 10.34 -5.63
C SER A 77 -13.56 11.42 -5.00
N ARG A 78 -14.14 12.33 -5.79
CA ARG A 78 -15.12 13.32 -5.28
C ARG A 78 -16.41 12.67 -4.76
N VAL A 79 -16.85 11.58 -5.37
CA VAL A 79 -18.00 10.79 -4.88
C VAL A 79 -17.69 10.19 -3.51
N HIS A 80 -16.49 9.64 -3.32
CA HIS A 80 -16.04 9.14 -2.02
C HIS A 80 -16.08 10.23 -0.95
N ASP A 81 -15.53 11.40 -1.25
CA ASP A 81 -15.49 12.53 -0.33
C ASP A 81 -16.90 13.04 0.02
N SER A 82 -17.80 13.08 -0.97
CA SER A 82 -19.18 13.46 -0.75
C SER A 82 -19.91 12.46 0.15
N LEU A 83 -19.69 11.15 -0.06
CA LEU A 83 -20.27 10.11 0.77
C LEU A 83 -19.79 10.21 2.22
N LEU A 84 -18.48 10.34 2.45
CA LEU A 84 -17.90 10.48 3.79
C LEU A 84 -18.48 11.69 4.53
N ARG A 85 -18.52 12.87 3.88
CA ARG A 85 -19.10 14.09 4.47
C ARG A 85 -20.58 13.91 4.84
N ARG A 86 -21.38 13.28 3.97
CA ARG A 86 -22.82 13.07 4.22
C ARG A 86 -23.09 12.02 5.29
N ALA A 87 -22.29 10.95 5.32
CA ALA A 87 -22.48 9.83 6.24
C ALA A 87 -22.02 10.15 7.66
N LEU A 88 -20.91 10.89 7.79
CA LEU A 88 -20.27 11.17 9.08
C LEU A 88 -20.52 12.60 9.61
N ARG A 89 -21.17 13.49 8.84
CA ARG A 89 -21.77 14.76 9.30
C ARG A 89 -20.93 15.59 10.31
N GLY A 90 -19.66 15.84 9.98
CA GLY A 90 -18.78 16.66 10.82
C GLY A 90 -18.03 15.89 11.91
N GLU A 91 -18.27 14.58 12.04
CA GLU A 91 -17.41 13.71 12.84
C GLU A 91 -16.00 13.63 12.23
N LYS A 92 -14.99 13.46 13.09
CA LYS A 92 -13.60 13.32 12.66
C LYS A 92 -13.39 11.96 12.00
N TYR A 93 -12.68 11.96 10.87
CA TYR A 93 -12.21 10.78 10.15
C TYR A 93 -10.94 11.13 9.38
N LEU A 94 -10.15 10.12 9.01
CA LEU A 94 -9.00 10.30 8.11
C LEU A 94 -9.13 9.33 6.93
N LYS A 95 -9.35 9.87 5.72
CA LYS A 95 -9.34 9.08 4.49
C LYS A 95 -7.89 8.87 4.06
N LEU A 96 -7.47 7.61 3.95
CA LEU A 96 -6.10 7.24 3.59
C LEU A 96 -5.93 7.08 2.07
N TYR A 97 -6.89 6.41 1.42
CA TYR A 97 -6.81 6.12 -0.01
C TYR A 97 -8.17 6.25 -0.71
N SER A 98 -8.14 6.50 -2.02
CA SER A 98 -9.30 6.43 -2.91
C SER A 98 -9.01 5.50 -4.08
N TYR A 99 -9.63 4.33 -4.04
CA TYR A 99 -9.56 3.30 -5.06
C TYR A 99 -10.60 3.61 -6.14
N HIS A 100 -10.15 3.83 -7.36
CA HIS A 100 -11.03 4.21 -8.47
C HIS A 100 -10.80 3.41 -9.75
N TYR A 101 -9.66 2.73 -9.90
CA TYR A 101 -9.33 1.98 -11.11
C TYR A 101 -10.02 0.61 -11.17
N LEU A 102 -9.63 -0.31 -10.28
CA LEU A 102 -10.12 -1.70 -10.25
C LEU A 102 -11.27 -1.91 -9.26
N ILE A 103 -11.22 -1.20 -8.14
CA ILE A 103 -12.25 -1.20 -7.11
C ILE A 103 -12.74 0.23 -6.98
N ASN A 104 -14.04 0.42 -6.79
CA ASN A 104 -14.61 1.71 -6.42
C ASN A 104 -14.78 1.73 -4.90
N GLY A 105 -13.90 2.42 -4.20
CA GLY A 105 -13.91 2.42 -2.75
C GLY A 105 -12.81 3.27 -2.14
N PHE A 106 -12.69 3.23 -0.82
CA PHE A 106 -11.68 4.00 -0.10
C PHE A 106 -11.28 3.29 1.19
N ALA A 107 -10.06 3.58 1.66
CA ALA A 107 -9.62 3.23 2.99
C ALA A 107 -9.76 4.44 3.92
N VAL A 108 -10.33 4.23 5.10
CA VAL A 108 -10.60 5.31 6.06
C VAL A 108 -10.37 4.83 7.49
N LEU A 109 -9.70 5.66 8.30
CA LEU A 109 -9.59 5.51 9.74
C LEU A 109 -10.84 6.10 10.40
N VAL A 110 -11.62 5.23 11.06
CA VAL A 110 -12.89 5.57 11.71
C VAL A 110 -13.13 4.68 12.93
N THR A 111 -14.08 5.04 13.79
CA THR A 111 -14.56 4.16 14.88
C THR A 111 -15.45 3.03 14.34
N PRO A 112 -15.66 1.94 15.10
CA PRO A 112 -16.61 0.89 14.72
C PRO A 112 -18.04 1.42 14.48
N GLU A 113 -18.49 2.40 15.25
CA GLU A 113 -19.81 3.02 15.10
C GLU A 113 -19.92 3.78 13.77
N GLN A 114 -18.86 4.51 13.41
CA GLN A 114 -18.76 5.20 12.12
C GLN A 114 -18.71 4.21 10.95
N ALA A 115 -17.96 3.11 11.07
CA ALA A 115 -17.96 2.03 10.09
C ALA A 115 -19.37 1.43 9.91
N ASN A 116 -20.12 1.24 11.00
CA ASN A 116 -21.51 0.79 10.97
C ASN A 116 -22.47 1.85 10.36
N LYS A 117 -22.22 3.15 10.55
CA LYS A 117 -22.97 4.20 9.85
C LYS A 117 -22.73 4.13 8.34
N LEU A 118 -21.48 3.88 7.92
CA LEU A 118 -21.12 3.73 6.52
C LEU A 118 -21.75 2.48 5.90
N SER A 119 -21.75 1.33 6.58
CA SER A 119 -22.33 0.08 6.06
C SER A 119 -23.83 0.18 5.77
N LYS A 120 -24.55 1.05 6.49
CA LYS A 120 -25.98 1.31 6.31
C LYS A 120 -26.29 2.24 5.13
N ARG A 121 -25.29 2.82 4.47
CA ARG A 121 -25.49 3.70 3.31
C ARG A 121 -25.87 2.87 2.09
N ARG A 122 -26.91 3.30 1.37
CA ARG A 122 -27.39 2.61 0.16
C ARG A 122 -26.29 2.44 -0.89
N GLU A 123 -25.39 3.43 -0.97
CA GLU A 123 -24.26 3.48 -1.90
C GLU A 123 -23.16 2.46 -1.58
N VAL A 124 -23.05 2.00 -0.33
CA VAL A 124 -21.99 1.11 0.15
C VAL A 124 -22.36 -0.35 -0.11
N ALA A 125 -21.40 -1.11 -0.63
CA ALA A 125 -21.51 -2.54 -0.88
C ALA A 125 -20.94 -3.36 0.28
N ASN A 126 -19.76 -2.98 0.77
CA ASN A 126 -19.08 -3.69 1.85
C ASN A 126 -18.23 -2.74 2.70
N VAL A 127 -18.05 -3.10 3.97
CA VAL A 127 -17.14 -2.44 4.91
C VAL A 127 -16.35 -3.54 5.62
N VAL A 128 -15.05 -3.61 5.38
CA VAL A 128 -14.17 -4.65 5.95
C VAL A 128 -13.03 -4.02 6.72
N LEU A 129 -12.60 -4.67 7.79
CA LEU A 129 -11.43 -4.25 8.55
C LEU A 129 -10.17 -4.48 7.72
N ASP A 130 -9.26 -3.51 7.72
CA ASP A 130 -7.93 -3.68 7.14
C ASP A 130 -7.04 -4.55 8.05
N PHE A 131 -6.36 -5.54 7.49
CA PHE A 131 -5.53 -6.49 8.25
C PHE A 131 -4.19 -6.73 7.55
N SER A 132 -3.19 -7.14 8.32
CA SER A 132 -1.84 -7.36 7.81
C SER A 132 -1.70 -8.76 7.23
N VAL A 133 -1.02 -8.87 6.08
CA VAL A 133 -0.62 -10.14 5.47
C VAL A 133 0.87 -10.37 5.68
N ARG A 134 1.31 -11.63 5.67
CA ARG A 134 2.73 -12.01 5.77
C ARG A 134 3.29 -12.30 4.39
N THR A 135 4.56 -11.96 4.18
CA THR A 135 5.31 -12.39 2.98
C THR A 135 5.38 -13.91 2.95
N ALA A 136 5.16 -14.47 1.76
CA ALA A 136 5.16 -15.92 1.57
C ALA A 136 5.85 -16.24 0.25
N THR A 137 7.14 -16.57 0.28
CA THR A 137 7.80 -17.29 -0.83
C THR A 137 8.95 -18.15 -0.32
N THR A 138 9.10 -19.34 -0.91
CA THR A 138 10.27 -20.23 -0.76
C THR A 138 10.69 -20.79 -2.12
N HIS A 139 11.87 -20.37 -2.59
CA HIS A 139 12.79 -20.99 -3.56
C HIS A 139 12.38 -21.26 -5.03
N THR A 140 13.41 -21.58 -5.81
CA THR A 140 13.85 -20.95 -7.06
C THR A 140 13.66 -21.83 -8.32
N PRO A 141 13.92 -21.29 -9.53
CA PRO A 141 13.46 -21.83 -10.81
C PRO A 141 14.30 -22.93 -11.46
N GLN A 142 15.46 -23.33 -10.92
CA GLN A 142 16.14 -24.54 -11.41
C GLN A 142 15.24 -25.78 -11.31
N PHE A 143 14.30 -25.79 -10.37
CA PHE A 143 13.26 -26.81 -10.26
C PHE A 143 12.40 -26.94 -11.53
N LEU A 144 12.25 -25.87 -12.33
CA LEU A 144 11.31 -25.81 -13.46
C LEU A 144 11.91 -26.15 -14.83
N GLY A 145 13.21 -26.48 -14.93
CA GLY A 145 13.82 -26.96 -16.19
C GLY A 145 13.88 -25.96 -17.35
N LEU A 146 13.69 -24.67 -17.09
CA LEU A 146 13.48 -23.62 -18.11
C LEU A 146 14.63 -23.38 -19.10
N PRO A 147 15.92 -23.56 -18.77
CA PRO A 147 17.01 -23.40 -19.74
C PRO A 147 16.91 -24.33 -20.97
N LYS A 148 16.16 -25.43 -20.88
CA LYS A 148 15.88 -26.37 -21.99
C LYS A 148 14.41 -26.37 -22.42
N GLY A 149 13.60 -25.45 -21.89
CA GLY A 149 12.14 -25.43 -21.99
C GLY A 149 11.63 -24.18 -22.72
N ALA A 150 10.71 -23.45 -22.08
CA ALA A 150 9.99 -22.33 -22.68
C ALA A 150 10.90 -21.25 -23.31
N TRP A 151 12.11 -21.02 -22.76
CA TRP A 151 13.06 -20.07 -23.32
C TRP A 151 13.55 -20.46 -24.72
N SER A 152 13.94 -21.73 -24.92
CA SER A 152 14.41 -22.20 -26.22
C SER A 152 13.33 -22.14 -27.30
N GLN A 153 12.06 -22.22 -26.92
CA GLN A 153 10.91 -22.14 -27.82
C GLN A 153 10.51 -20.69 -28.17
N GLN A 154 10.95 -19.70 -27.39
CA GLN A 154 10.53 -18.29 -27.51
C GLN A 154 11.69 -17.33 -27.84
N GLY A 155 12.75 -17.82 -28.49
CA GLY A 155 13.87 -16.99 -28.96
C GLY A 155 15.08 -16.89 -28.02
N GLY A 156 15.10 -17.65 -26.92
CA GLY A 156 16.21 -17.67 -25.96
C GLY A 156 16.09 -16.58 -24.88
N TYR A 157 17.10 -16.48 -24.02
CA TYR A 157 17.11 -15.50 -22.92
C TYR A 157 17.21 -14.05 -23.40
N GLU A 158 17.66 -13.81 -24.64
CA GLU A 158 17.84 -12.47 -25.22
C GLU A 158 16.53 -11.73 -25.50
N THR A 159 15.41 -12.45 -25.60
CA THR A 159 14.06 -11.89 -25.85
C THR A 159 13.00 -12.39 -24.86
N ALA A 160 13.36 -13.26 -23.91
CA ALA A 160 12.40 -13.89 -23.00
C ALA A 160 11.68 -12.88 -22.10
N GLY A 161 10.38 -12.68 -22.38
CA GLY A 161 9.52 -11.74 -21.67
C GLY A 161 9.55 -10.30 -22.20
N GLU A 162 10.25 -10.04 -23.31
CA GLU A 162 10.37 -8.71 -23.88
C GLU A 162 8.99 -8.07 -24.17
N GLY A 163 8.83 -6.82 -23.74
CA GLY A 163 7.58 -6.07 -23.91
C GLY A 163 6.45 -6.49 -22.96
N ILE A 164 6.70 -7.41 -22.03
CA ILE A 164 5.80 -7.73 -20.92
C ILE A 164 6.24 -6.92 -19.70
N VAL A 165 5.28 -6.40 -18.93
CA VAL A 165 5.56 -5.76 -17.63
C VAL A 165 5.01 -6.65 -16.53
N ILE A 166 5.86 -7.07 -15.60
CA ILE A 166 5.48 -7.87 -14.44
C ILE A 166 5.35 -6.94 -13.23
N GLY A 167 4.16 -6.91 -12.62
CA GLY A 167 3.90 -6.13 -11.42
C GLY A 167 4.14 -6.95 -10.15
N PHE A 168 4.93 -6.42 -9.22
CA PHE A 168 5.19 -7.01 -7.91
C PHE A 168 4.50 -6.21 -6.81
N ILE A 169 3.83 -6.90 -5.89
CA ILE A 169 3.30 -6.33 -4.64
C ILE A 169 4.09 -6.97 -3.51
N ASP A 170 5.13 -6.27 -3.05
CA ASP A 170 6.14 -6.81 -2.13
C ASP A 170 6.72 -5.69 -1.26
N THR A 171 7.83 -5.95 -0.56
CA THR A 171 8.51 -5.01 0.37
C THR A 171 9.22 -3.83 -0.32
N GLY A 172 9.22 -3.79 -1.65
CA GLY A 172 9.86 -2.74 -2.43
C GLY A 172 10.80 -3.32 -3.47
N ILE A 173 11.71 -2.50 -3.98
CA ILE A 173 12.82 -2.94 -4.83
C ILE A 173 14.07 -2.09 -4.58
N ASP A 174 15.25 -2.72 -4.60
CA ASP A 174 16.53 -2.03 -4.71
C ASP A 174 16.81 -1.71 -6.20
N PRO A 175 16.69 -0.44 -6.62
CA PRO A 175 16.87 -0.06 -8.01
C PRO A 175 18.35 -0.12 -8.45
N THR A 176 19.30 -0.21 -7.50
CA THR A 176 20.73 -0.26 -7.80
C THR A 176 21.24 -1.67 -8.06
N HIS A 177 20.41 -2.69 -7.81
CA HIS A 177 20.81 -4.08 -7.98
C HIS A 177 21.05 -4.41 -9.47
N PRO A 178 22.17 -5.05 -9.86
CA PRO A 178 22.52 -5.32 -11.26
C PRO A 178 21.47 -6.09 -12.07
N SER A 179 20.64 -6.90 -11.39
CA SER A 179 19.47 -7.58 -11.97
C SER A 179 18.44 -6.64 -12.62
N PHE A 180 18.46 -5.34 -12.29
CA PHE A 180 17.52 -4.34 -12.79
C PHE A 180 18.20 -3.22 -13.59
N ALA A 181 19.47 -3.39 -13.94
CA ALA A 181 20.20 -2.47 -14.81
C ALA A 181 19.67 -2.55 -16.25
N ASP A 182 19.60 -1.42 -16.96
CA ASP A 182 19.13 -1.35 -18.35
C ASP A 182 20.25 -1.09 -19.38
N ASP A 183 21.50 -1.04 -18.92
CA ASP A 183 22.71 -0.74 -19.69
C ASP A 183 23.63 -1.95 -19.93
N ILE A 184 23.34 -3.10 -19.33
CA ILE A 184 24.16 -4.31 -19.43
C ILE A 184 23.86 -5.17 -20.67
N SER A 185 22.86 -4.80 -21.47
CA SER A 185 22.50 -5.49 -22.72
C SER A 185 22.76 -4.58 -23.91
N GLU A 186 23.27 -5.15 -25.01
CA GLU A 186 23.38 -4.44 -26.30
C GLU A 186 22.00 -4.01 -26.84
N HIS A 187 20.93 -4.68 -26.41
CA HIS A 187 19.56 -4.41 -26.82
C HIS A 187 18.81 -3.63 -25.74
N SER A 188 18.26 -2.47 -26.10
CA SER A 188 17.45 -1.67 -25.20
C SER A 188 16.19 -2.43 -24.74
N TYR A 189 15.75 -2.22 -23.51
CA TYR A 189 14.48 -2.76 -23.00
C TYR A 189 13.32 -1.93 -23.55
N PRO A 190 12.41 -2.51 -24.36
CA PRO A 190 11.26 -1.77 -24.88
C PRO A 190 10.20 -1.63 -23.80
N VAL A 191 9.95 -0.41 -23.36
CA VAL A 191 8.80 -0.10 -22.47
C VAL A 191 7.54 -0.06 -23.33
N PRO A 192 6.49 -0.86 -23.03
CA PRO A 192 5.27 -0.86 -23.82
C PRO A 192 4.66 0.55 -23.90
N ALA A 193 4.31 1.01 -25.11
CA ALA A 193 3.82 2.38 -25.32
C ALA A 193 2.53 2.73 -24.53
N HIS A 194 1.77 1.71 -24.13
CA HIS A 194 0.55 1.85 -23.33
C HIS A 194 0.80 1.76 -21.82
N PHE A 195 2.04 1.51 -21.39
CA PHE A 195 2.39 1.48 -19.97
C PHE A 195 2.27 2.88 -19.38
N SER A 196 1.45 3.01 -18.33
CA SER A 196 1.17 4.27 -17.66
C SER A 196 1.49 4.19 -16.16
N GLY A 197 2.42 3.32 -15.78
CA GLY A 197 2.89 3.24 -14.40
C GLY A 197 3.62 4.51 -13.98
N VAL A 198 3.75 4.69 -12.67
CA VAL A 198 4.43 5.85 -12.09
C VAL A 198 5.72 5.37 -11.44
N CYS A 199 6.79 6.12 -11.65
CA CYS A 199 7.97 6.04 -10.82
C CYS A 199 7.87 7.11 -9.73
N GLU A 200 7.53 6.68 -8.53
CA GLU A 200 7.37 7.57 -7.39
C GLU A 200 8.74 8.02 -6.87
N VAL A 201 8.92 9.33 -6.70
CA VAL A 201 10.17 9.92 -6.21
C VAL A 201 10.04 10.22 -4.72
N THR A 202 10.94 9.66 -3.93
CA THR A 202 11.09 9.93 -2.50
C THR A 202 12.56 10.21 -2.17
N ARG A 203 12.87 10.41 -0.88
CA ARG A 203 14.25 10.60 -0.44
C ARG A 203 15.11 9.36 -0.68
N GLU A 204 14.57 8.18 -0.39
CA GLU A 204 15.25 6.89 -0.51
C GLU A 204 15.16 6.30 -1.93
N PHE A 205 14.23 6.82 -2.75
CA PHE A 205 14.03 6.41 -4.14
C PHE A 205 14.04 7.65 -5.05
N PRO A 206 15.23 8.24 -5.30
CA PRO A 206 15.36 9.51 -6.01
C PRO A 206 14.98 9.41 -7.50
N SER A 207 14.88 10.57 -8.16
CA SER A 207 14.69 10.62 -9.60
C SER A 207 15.80 9.86 -10.33
N GLY A 208 15.43 9.00 -11.27
CA GLY A 208 16.36 8.12 -11.99
C GLY A 208 16.47 6.70 -11.43
N SER A 209 15.80 6.39 -10.31
CA SER A 209 15.73 5.02 -9.79
C SER A 209 14.93 4.06 -10.67
N CYS A 210 13.96 4.54 -11.44
CA CYS A 210 13.37 3.77 -12.54
C CYS A 210 14.12 4.01 -13.84
N ASN A 211 14.19 2.98 -14.67
CA ASN A 211 14.87 2.97 -15.95
C ASN A 211 14.04 2.16 -16.96
N ARG A 212 14.63 1.67 -18.06
CA ARG A 212 13.87 0.88 -19.05
C ARG A 212 13.60 -0.56 -18.62
N LYS A 213 14.26 -1.05 -17.57
CA LYS A 213 14.10 -2.37 -16.97
C LYS A 213 13.11 -2.32 -15.79
N LEU A 214 13.38 -1.46 -14.81
CA LEU A 214 12.47 -1.11 -13.73
C LEU A 214 11.62 0.10 -14.16
N VAL A 215 10.48 -0.17 -14.80
CA VAL A 215 9.70 0.88 -15.48
C VAL A 215 8.76 1.68 -14.57
N GLY A 216 8.47 1.18 -13.37
CA GLY A 216 7.60 1.87 -12.41
C GLY A 216 7.77 1.32 -10.99
N ALA A 217 7.58 2.19 -10.01
CA ALA A 217 7.78 1.87 -8.60
C ALA A 217 6.88 2.76 -7.76
N ARG A 218 6.10 2.16 -6.86
CA ARG A 218 5.14 2.84 -5.98
C ARG A 218 5.11 2.16 -4.63
N HIS A 219 4.66 2.87 -3.60
CA HIS A 219 4.52 2.32 -2.27
C HIS A 219 3.17 2.70 -1.63
N PHE A 220 2.74 1.94 -0.61
CA PHE A 220 1.45 2.13 0.05
C PHE A 220 1.54 1.91 1.57
N ALA A 221 2.23 2.80 2.28
CA ALA A 221 2.47 2.64 3.73
C ALA A 221 1.44 3.33 4.66
N ALA A 222 0.53 4.18 4.14
CA ALA A 222 -0.31 5.05 4.98
C ALA A 222 -1.16 4.29 6.00
N SER A 223 -1.71 3.11 5.65
CA SER A 223 -2.48 2.31 6.61
C SER A 223 -1.61 1.73 7.71
N ALA A 224 -0.46 1.14 7.37
CA ALA A 224 0.48 0.58 8.33
C ALA A 224 1.01 1.65 9.31
N ILE A 225 1.33 2.84 8.79
CA ILE A 225 1.75 4.00 9.60
C ILE A 225 0.62 4.43 10.53
N THR A 226 -0.59 4.61 10.00
CA THR A 226 -1.75 5.06 10.77
C THR A 226 -2.14 4.05 11.86
N ARG A 227 -1.98 2.76 11.61
CA ARG A 227 -2.23 1.66 12.56
C ARG A 227 -1.09 1.46 13.56
N GLY A 228 0.02 2.19 13.44
CA GLY A 228 1.18 2.07 14.33
C GLY A 228 1.96 0.77 14.18
N ILE A 229 1.82 0.07 13.05
CA ILE A 229 2.48 -1.22 12.78
C ILE A 229 3.65 -1.10 11.79
N PHE A 230 3.87 0.09 11.24
CA PHE A 230 4.99 0.36 10.34
C PHE A 230 6.29 0.55 11.15
N ASN A 231 7.30 -0.28 10.85
CA ASN A 231 8.60 -0.20 11.51
C ASN A 231 9.60 0.57 10.64
N SER A 232 9.75 1.87 10.90
CA SER A 232 10.67 2.74 10.15
C SER A 232 12.15 2.45 10.38
N SER A 233 12.50 1.52 11.27
CA SER A 233 13.88 1.05 11.43
C SER A 233 14.22 -0.13 10.51
N GLN A 234 13.21 -0.75 9.89
CA GLN A 234 13.36 -1.90 8.99
C GLN A 234 12.88 -1.62 7.57
N ASP A 235 11.98 -0.64 7.41
CA ASP A 235 11.35 -0.34 6.13
C ASP A 235 11.22 1.17 5.91
N TYR A 236 10.99 1.56 4.66
CA TYR A 236 10.88 2.94 4.23
C TYR A 236 9.48 3.20 3.69
N ALA A 237 8.93 4.38 3.99
CA ALA A 237 7.70 4.84 3.33
C ALA A 237 8.04 5.33 1.90
N SER A 238 8.54 4.41 1.09
CA SER A 238 9.05 4.62 -0.26
C SER A 238 9.01 3.33 -1.06
N PRO A 239 9.22 3.38 -2.40
CA PRO A 239 9.38 2.16 -3.19
C PRO A 239 10.67 1.37 -2.92
N PHE A 240 11.64 1.95 -2.20
CA PHE A 240 12.91 1.29 -1.89
C PHE A 240 12.71 0.11 -0.93
N ASP A 241 13.40 -0.99 -1.20
CA ASP A 241 13.33 -2.20 -0.38
C ASP A 241 14.25 -2.13 0.83
N GLY A 242 13.67 -2.00 2.04
CA GLY A 242 14.42 -2.08 3.29
C GLY A 242 14.64 -3.51 3.80
N ASP A 243 13.86 -4.48 3.30
CA ASP A 243 13.84 -5.87 3.78
C ASP A 243 14.69 -6.80 2.90
N GLY A 244 14.53 -6.69 1.58
CA GLY A 244 15.21 -7.51 0.57
C GLY A 244 14.31 -8.57 -0.08
N HIS A 245 13.18 -8.94 0.53
CA HIS A 245 12.27 -9.94 -0.04
C HIS A 245 11.73 -9.52 -1.42
N GLY A 246 11.36 -8.26 -1.61
CA GLY A 246 10.86 -7.73 -2.88
C GLY A 246 11.91 -7.76 -3.99
N THR A 247 13.13 -7.30 -3.69
CA THR A 247 14.29 -7.36 -4.60
C THR A 247 14.61 -8.79 -5.00
N HIS A 248 14.65 -9.71 -4.03
CA HIS A 248 14.89 -11.12 -4.29
C HIS A 248 13.79 -11.70 -5.19
N THR A 249 12.52 -11.52 -4.84
CA THR A 249 11.37 -12.03 -5.60
C THR A 249 11.33 -11.48 -7.04
N ALA A 250 11.52 -10.17 -7.20
CA ALA A 250 11.57 -9.53 -8.51
C ALA A 250 12.75 -10.04 -9.35
N SER A 251 13.92 -10.26 -8.74
CA SER A 251 15.10 -10.79 -9.45
C SER A 251 14.90 -12.23 -9.93
N VAL A 252 14.19 -13.06 -9.17
CA VAL A 252 13.86 -14.44 -9.57
C VAL A 252 12.91 -14.44 -10.77
N ALA A 253 11.94 -13.55 -10.80
CA ALA A 253 10.96 -13.50 -11.88
C ALA A 253 11.47 -12.78 -13.13
N ALA A 254 12.13 -11.63 -12.99
CA ALA A 254 12.46 -10.74 -14.09
C ALA A 254 13.90 -10.20 -14.07
N GLY A 255 14.75 -10.66 -13.15
CA GLY A 255 16.15 -10.21 -13.11
C GLY A 255 16.90 -10.52 -14.40
N ASN A 256 17.83 -9.64 -14.76
CA ASN A 256 18.67 -9.83 -15.93
C ASN A 256 19.41 -11.17 -15.92
N HIS A 257 19.70 -11.70 -17.10
CA HIS A 257 20.47 -12.91 -17.25
C HIS A 257 21.96 -12.67 -16.98
N GLY A 258 22.65 -13.63 -16.37
CA GLY A 258 24.10 -13.63 -16.27
C GLY A 258 24.67 -12.84 -15.08
N ILE A 259 23.84 -12.45 -14.11
CA ILE A 259 24.28 -11.67 -12.95
C ILE A 259 25.11 -12.55 -11.99
N PRO A 260 26.38 -12.23 -11.70
CA PRO A 260 27.19 -13.03 -10.79
C PRO A 260 26.60 -13.05 -9.37
N VAL A 261 26.45 -14.23 -8.80
CA VAL A 261 26.03 -14.42 -7.41
C VAL A 261 27.27 -14.52 -6.53
N VAL A 262 27.53 -13.48 -5.75
CA VAL A 262 28.68 -13.40 -4.84
C VAL A 262 28.19 -13.25 -3.40
N VAL A 263 28.54 -14.22 -2.55
CA VAL A 263 28.19 -14.19 -1.12
C VAL A 263 29.47 -14.40 -0.30
N ALA A 264 29.74 -13.48 0.62
CA ALA A 264 30.95 -13.49 1.44
C ALA A 264 32.26 -13.63 0.63
N GLY A 265 32.30 -13.05 -0.58
CA GLY A 265 33.46 -13.12 -1.48
C GLY A 265 33.56 -14.39 -2.33
N HIS A 266 32.60 -15.32 -2.22
CA HIS A 266 32.59 -16.56 -3.00
C HIS A 266 31.59 -16.48 -4.16
N HIS A 267 31.99 -16.97 -5.34
CA HIS A 267 31.13 -17.06 -6.52
C HIS A 267 30.30 -18.34 -6.51
N PHE A 268 28.98 -18.21 -6.59
CA PHE A 268 28.01 -19.33 -6.62
C PHE A 268 27.39 -19.56 -8.01
N GLY A 269 27.98 -18.95 -9.04
CA GLY A 269 27.49 -18.99 -10.42
C GLY A 269 26.75 -17.70 -10.80
N ASN A 270 25.98 -17.76 -11.88
CA ASN A 270 25.25 -16.60 -12.41
C ASN A 270 23.75 -16.81 -12.26
N ALA A 271 23.06 -15.80 -11.74
CA ALA A 271 21.62 -15.73 -11.63
C ALA A 271 20.98 -15.26 -12.94
N SER A 272 19.69 -15.60 -13.09
CA SER A 272 18.82 -15.13 -14.16
C SER A 272 17.39 -15.16 -13.65
N GLY A 273 16.63 -14.12 -13.98
CA GLY A 273 15.18 -14.15 -13.85
C GLY A 273 14.54 -15.10 -14.86
N MET A 274 13.26 -15.42 -14.64
CA MET A 274 12.40 -16.22 -15.53
C MET A 274 12.08 -15.53 -16.85
N ALA A 275 11.98 -14.22 -16.81
CA ALA A 275 11.74 -13.36 -17.95
C ALA A 275 12.80 -12.24 -17.93
N PRO A 276 14.07 -12.55 -18.25
CA PRO A 276 15.18 -11.61 -18.09
C PRO A 276 15.06 -10.35 -18.95
N ARG A 277 14.13 -10.32 -19.92
CA ARG A 277 13.86 -9.17 -20.79
C ARG A 277 12.51 -8.50 -20.55
N SER A 278 11.76 -8.96 -19.54
CA SER A 278 10.59 -8.23 -19.03
C SER A 278 10.97 -6.89 -18.41
#